data_AF-A0A4R6GKV6-F1
#
_entry.id   AF-A0A4R6GKV6-F1
#
_cell.length_a   1.000
_cell.length_b   1.000
_cell.length_c   1.000
_cell.angle_alpha   90.00
_cell.angle_beta   90.00
_cell.angle_gamma   90.00
#
_symmetry.space_group_name_H-M   'P 1'
#
loop_
_entity.id
_entity.type
_entity.pdbx_description
1 polymer ?
#
loop_
_entity_poly.entity_id
_entity_poly.type
_entity_poly.pdbx_seq_one_letter_code
_entity_poly.pdbx_strand_id
1 'polypeptide(L)'
;MKQYFKYLAILALGIVSCEPEFDNPVNEAGAYSNGEADFSRYVALGNSLTAGYADNALYITGQENSYPNILVQQFEKTQDVEEFAIPYMNDNAGGLLLGGTQITSNRLVLAVDASDNPSPQVYTGMQATTEVGNILQGPFNNMGIPGAKSYHLVAPGYGNVQGVAVGTANPYFVRFASSPETTVLADALAQNPTFFSLWIGNNDVLGYATSGGTGEFQLNNLDPSTYGENDITDPNAFAGVYAQMVQALSASASGGVLINIPDVAAVPFFNTIPNNRLELDAETAANLTGYFQAVSQVFAGGLIQQGVPAEQAQALASQYAITFSEGPNRFLIDVEPSDSNPLGFRQMTPDEKLLLTIDRAALAQGYGAVSLSPQVMQILGALQQGQTPTQEEANALFGAVNGIDDADALDEAELANVRQATAAYNDAIEATAVANNLGYVDARELLNQLAEGGIAFDAGIITSEFVTGGAFSLDGIHLTPRGNAVMANEIIEVINTTYNAQVPKVNPGTYGTVTLSNEVE
;
A
#
# COMPACT_ATOMS: atom_id res chain seq x y z
N MET A 1 -49.00 -62.56 -23.53
CA MET A 1 -48.12 -61.66 -22.76
C MET A 1 -46.78 -62.33 -22.42
N LYS A 2 -45.89 -62.61 -23.40
CA LYS A 2 -44.56 -63.22 -23.10
C LYS A 2 -43.42 -62.83 -24.06
N GLN A 3 -43.53 -61.77 -24.86
CA GLN A 3 -42.43 -61.35 -25.75
C GLN A 3 -42.12 -59.84 -25.83
N TYR A 4 -42.84 -58.98 -25.10
CA TYR A 4 -42.56 -57.53 -25.11
C TYR A 4 -41.56 -57.05 -24.04
N PHE A 5 -41.19 -57.89 -23.07
CA PHE A 5 -40.22 -57.53 -22.03
C PHE A 5 -38.75 -57.59 -22.48
N LYS A 6 -38.44 -58.26 -23.60
CA LYS A 6 -37.05 -58.39 -24.09
C LYS A 6 -36.56 -57.17 -24.88
N TYR A 7 -37.47 -56.37 -25.43
CA TYR A 7 -37.11 -55.18 -26.22
C TYR A 7 -37.02 -53.89 -25.38
N LEU A 8 -37.60 -53.88 -24.16
CA LEU A 8 -37.44 -52.73 -23.23
C LEU A 8 -36.04 -52.71 -22.57
N ALA A 9 -35.43 -53.88 -22.37
CA ALA A 9 -34.10 -53.99 -21.77
C ALA A 9 -32.97 -53.56 -22.73
N ILE A 10 -33.19 -53.65 -24.05
CA ILE A 10 -32.19 -53.23 -25.06
C ILE A 10 -32.29 -51.72 -25.33
N LEU A 11 -33.45 -51.09 -25.13
CA LEU A 11 -33.58 -49.63 -25.23
C LEU A 11 -33.06 -48.90 -23.97
N ALA A 12 -33.09 -49.55 -22.79
CA ALA A 12 -32.56 -49.01 -21.54
C ALA A 12 -31.02 -49.08 -21.43
N LEU A 13 -30.35 -49.90 -22.26
CA LEU A 13 -28.89 -49.96 -22.36
C LEU A 13 -28.30 -48.97 -23.38
N GLY A 14 -29.16 -48.24 -24.13
CA GLY A 14 -28.74 -47.29 -25.16
C GLY A 14 -28.72 -45.81 -24.72
N ILE A 15 -29.00 -45.50 -23.45
CA ILE A 15 -29.07 -44.12 -22.93
C ILE A 15 -28.11 -43.91 -21.74
N VAL A 16 -27.12 -44.78 -21.57
CA VAL A 16 -26.04 -44.65 -20.54
C VAL A 16 -24.66 -44.79 -21.20
N SER A 17 -24.44 -44.14 -22.34
CA SER A 17 -23.08 -43.99 -22.89
C SER A 17 -22.79 -42.62 -23.51
N CYS A 18 -23.52 -41.59 -23.10
CA CYS A 18 -22.94 -40.25 -23.12
C CYS A 18 -22.45 -39.95 -21.70
N GLU A 19 -21.36 -40.61 -21.29
CA GLU A 19 -20.39 -39.85 -20.51
C GLU A 19 -19.96 -38.71 -21.43
N PRO A 20 -19.97 -37.45 -20.99
CA PRO A 20 -19.19 -36.45 -21.69
C PRO A 20 -17.75 -36.93 -21.57
N GLU A 21 -17.23 -37.54 -22.63
CA GLU A 21 -15.80 -37.58 -22.86
C GLU A 21 -15.37 -36.12 -22.86
N PHE A 22 -14.75 -35.68 -21.77
CA PHE A 22 -13.90 -34.51 -21.83
C PHE A 22 -12.81 -34.89 -22.83
N ASP A 23 -12.92 -34.37 -24.06
CA ASP A 23 -12.02 -34.71 -25.16
C ASP A 23 -10.55 -34.44 -24.84
N ASN A 24 -10.23 -33.80 -23.71
CA ASN A 24 -8.94 -33.89 -23.02
C ASN A 24 -9.18 -33.65 -21.50
N PRO A 25 -8.78 -34.51 -20.55
CA PRO A 25 -8.61 -34.09 -19.16
C PRO A 25 -7.65 -32.88 -19.09
N VAL A 26 -7.86 -31.97 -18.14
CA VAL A 26 -7.03 -30.76 -17.88
C VAL A 26 -5.54 -31.08 -17.58
N ASN A 27 -5.20 -32.38 -17.53
CA ASN A 27 -3.87 -32.93 -17.29
C ASN A 27 -3.28 -33.65 -18.52
N GLU A 28 -3.83 -33.46 -19.72
CA GLU A 28 -3.17 -33.95 -20.94
C GLU A 28 -1.87 -33.18 -21.22
N ALA A 29 -0.82 -33.92 -21.59
CA ALA A 29 0.41 -33.33 -22.08
C ALA A 29 0.11 -32.49 -23.33
N GLY A 30 0.29 -31.16 -23.23
CA GLY A 30 -0.04 -30.20 -24.28
C GLY A 30 -1.29 -29.34 -24.03
N ALA A 31 -1.96 -29.48 -22.89
CA ALA A 31 -3.09 -28.61 -22.50
C ALA A 31 -2.66 -27.15 -22.20
N TYR A 32 -1.38 -26.94 -21.89
CA TYR A 32 -0.79 -25.64 -21.62
C TYR A 32 0.39 -25.41 -22.55
N SER A 33 0.67 -24.14 -22.83
CA SER A 33 1.77 -23.72 -23.70
C SER A 33 2.32 -22.38 -23.24
N ASN A 34 3.62 -22.20 -23.39
CA ASN A 34 4.31 -20.92 -23.21
C ASN A 34 4.14 -19.96 -24.40
N GLY A 35 3.53 -20.42 -25.50
CA GLY A 35 3.35 -19.60 -26.70
C GLY A 35 4.69 -19.11 -27.26
N GLU A 36 4.82 -17.79 -27.36
CA GLU A 36 6.04 -17.09 -27.79
C GLU A 36 6.97 -16.70 -26.63
N ALA A 37 6.50 -16.82 -25.38
CA ALA A 37 7.31 -16.50 -24.20
C ALA A 37 8.30 -17.63 -23.87
N ASP A 38 9.45 -17.29 -23.32
CA ASP A 38 10.41 -18.27 -22.80
C ASP A 38 10.59 -18.07 -21.29
N PHE A 39 9.89 -18.87 -20.49
CA PHE A 39 9.95 -18.83 -19.03
C PHE A 39 11.15 -19.59 -18.42
N SER A 40 12.09 -20.11 -19.23
CA SER A 40 13.09 -21.07 -18.77
C SER A 40 13.98 -20.51 -17.67
N ARG A 41 14.19 -19.19 -17.67
CA ARG A 41 14.87 -18.44 -16.63
C ARG A 41 14.10 -17.16 -16.33
N TYR A 42 13.12 -17.30 -15.45
CA TYR A 42 12.32 -16.18 -14.95
C TYR A 42 13.06 -15.43 -13.83
N VAL A 43 13.09 -14.09 -13.93
CA VAL A 43 13.60 -13.19 -12.87
C VAL A 43 12.55 -12.12 -12.58
N ALA A 44 12.21 -11.92 -11.31
CA ALA A 44 11.25 -10.92 -10.87
C ALA A 44 11.97 -9.78 -10.15
N LEU A 45 11.79 -8.54 -10.62
CA LEU A 45 12.38 -7.35 -10.00
C LEU A 45 11.28 -6.45 -9.45
N GLY A 46 11.54 -5.86 -8.27
CA GLY A 46 10.60 -4.92 -7.69
C GLY A 46 10.90 -4.56 -6.26
N ASN A 47 9.85 -4.17 -5.54
CA ASN A 47 9.92 -3.82 -4.13
C ASN A 47 9.33 -4.91 -3.22
N SER A 48 8.77 -4.52 -2.09
CA SER A 48 8.08 -5.36 -1.11
C SER A 48 6.98 -6.24 -1.70
N LEU A 49 6.20 -5.74 -2.67
CA LEU A 49 5.14 -6.50 -3.35
C LEU A 49 5.71 -7.69 -4.13
N THR A 50 6.91 -7.55 -4.69
CA THR A 50 7.62 -8.63 -5.40
C THR A 50 8.29 -9.59 -4.42
N ALA A 51 8.80 -9.09 -3.30
CA ALA A 51 9.47 -9.89 -2.29
C ALA A 51 8.53 -10.88 -1.56
N GLY A 52 7.23 -10.58 -1.49
CA GLY A 52 6.28 -11.30 -0.63
C GLY A 52 6.19 -10.72 0.78
N TYR A 53 6.44 -9.42 0.93
CA TYR A 53 6.24 -8.69 2.17
C TYR A 53 4.75 -8.58 2.48
N ALA A 54 4.38 -8.76 3.74
CA ALA A 54 3.00 -8.65 4.22
C ALA A 54 3.00 -8.40 5.72
N ASP A 55 1.88 -7.92 6.27
CA ASP A 55 1.69 -7.74 7.71
C ASP A 55 2.85 -6.93 8.35
N ASN A 56 3.34 -5.91 7.66
CA ASN A 56 4.45 -5.07 8.12
C ASN A 56 5.80 -5.79 8.32
N ALA A 57 6.04 -6.94 7.66
CA ALA A 57 7.34 -7.58 7.62
C ALA A 57 7.56 -8.47 6.37
N LEU A 58 8.81 -8.92 6.15
CA LEU A 58 9.11 -10.01 5.24
C LEU A 58 9.24 -11.30 6.05
N TYR A 59 8.62 -12.40 5.63
CA TYR A 59 8.66 -13.67 6.35
C TYR A 59 8.41 -14.86 5.41
N ILE A 60 8.86 -16.07 5.78
CA ILE A 60 8.88 -17.24 4.88
C ILE A 60 7.54 -17.48 4.20
N THR A 61 6.45 -17.55 4.97
CA THR A 61 5.12 -17.87 4.41
C THR A 61 4.65 -16.79 3.42
N GLY A 62 4.96 -15.51 3.66
CA GLY A 62 4.68 -14.43 2.71
C GLY A 62 5.47 -14.60 1.41
N GLN A 63 6.75 -14.96 1.52
CA GLN A 63 7.63 -15.20 0.37
C GLN A 63 7.20 -16.41 -0.47
N GLU A 64 6.80 -17.51 0.17
CA GLU A 64 6.29 -18.73 -0.48
C GLU A 64 4.99 -18.46 -1.27
N ASN A 65 4.23 -17.45 -0.89
CA ASN A 65 2.97 -17.07 -1.53
C ASN A 65 3.06 -15.75 -2.32
N SER A 66 4.27 -15.27 -2.59
CA SER A 66 4.48 -14.10 -3.43
C SER A 66 4.04 -14.36 -4.88
N TYR A 67 3.54 -13.33 -5.57
CA TYR A 67 3.10 -13.48 -6.96
C TYR A 67 4.19 -14.11 -7.87
N PRO A 68 5.51 -13.81 -7.74
CA PRO A 68 6.51 -14.45 -8.59
C PRO A 68 6.62 -15.96 -8.35
N ASN A 69 6.51 -16.40 -7.09
CA ASN A 69 6.55 -17.82 -6.77
C ASN A 69 5.29 -18.56 -7.26
N ILE A 70 4.14 -17.89 -7.25
CA ILE A 70 2.91 -18.44 -7.82
C ILE A 70 3.04 -18.56 -9.35
N LEU A 71 3.61 -17.55 -10.02
CA LEU A 71 3.82 -17.55 -11.46
C LEU A 71 4.73 -18.70 -11.91
N VAL A 72 5.88 -18.91 -11.24
CA VAL A 72 6.80 -19.97 -11.67
C VAL A 72 6.17 -21.36 -11.57
N GLN A 73 5.37 -21.63 -10.53
CA GLN A 73 4.61 -22.87 -10.41
C GLN A 73 3.61 -23.09 -11.56
N GLN A 74 3.14 -22.00 -12.22
CA GLN A 74 2.31 -22.11 -13.41
C GLN A 74 3.15 -22.22 -14.69
N PHE A 75 4.30 -21.55 -14.78
CA PHE A 75 5.22 -21.67 -15.91
C PHE A 75 5.76 -23.09 -16.06
N GLU A 76 6.07 -23.78 -14.95
CA GLU A 76 6.47 -25.19 -14.91
C GLU A 76 5.43 -26.15 -15.52
N LYS A 77 4.16 -25.74 -15.62
CA LYS A 77 3.12 -26.54 -16.29
C LYS A 77 3.15 -26.40 -17.81
N THR A 78 3.89 -25.42 -18.34
CA THR A 78 3.95 -25.10 -19.77
C THR A 78 5.27 -25.55 -20.41
N GLN A 79 6.36 -25.56 -19.64
CA GLN A 79 7.69 -25.98 -20.07
C GLN A 79 8.60 -26.26 -18.86
N ASP A 80 9.80 -26.80 -19.10
CA ASP A 80 10.84 -26.87 -18.07
C ASP A 80 11.33 -25.46 -17.71
N VAL A 81 11.43 -25.19 -16.40
CA VAL A 81 11.91 -23.93 -15.84
C VAL A 81 13.08 -24.24 -14.90
N GLU A 82 14.14 -23.43 -14.95
CA GLU A 82 15.23 -23.51 -13.99
C GLU A 82 14.73 -23.18 -12.57
N GLU A 83 15.46 -23.63 -11.55
CA GLU A 83 15.11 -23.37 -10.16
C GLU A 83 14.92 -21.86 -9.91
N PHE A 84 13.76 -21.49 -9.36
CA PHE A 84 13.45 -20.13 -8.95
C PHE A 84 13.87 -19.91 -7.50
N ALA A 85 15.05 -19.35 -7.31
CA ALA A 85 15.61 -19.10 -5.98
C ALA A 85 15.05 -17.82 -5.34
N ILE A 86 14.59 -17.93 -4.11
CA ILE A 86 14.09 -16.82 -3.27
C ILE A 86 15.05 -16.62 -2.10
N PRO A 87 15.47 -15.37 -1.78
CA PRO A 87 16.31 -15.08 -0.62
C PRO A 87 15.46 -15.10 0.66
N TYR A 88 15.09 -16.31 1.11
CA TYR A 88 14.20 -16.48 2.25
C TYR A 88 14.72 -15.80 3.54
N MET A 89 13.79 -15.29 4.33
CA MET A 89 14.00 -15.01 5.74
C MET A 89 14.24 -16.34 6.49
N ASN A 90 14.85 -16.29 7.66
CA ASN A 90 15.15 -17.49 8.44
C ASN A 90 13.93 -18.01 9.22
N ASP A 91 12.87 -17.21 9.33
CA ASP A 91 11.74 -17.45 10.23
C ASP A 91 10.42 -16.82 9.74
N ASN A 92 9.35 -17.08 10.49
CA ASN A 92 8.02 -16.49 10.32
C ASN A 92 7.72 -15.38 11.33
N ALA A 93 8.72 -14.89 12.08
CA ALA A 93 8.58 -13.70 12.93
C ALA A 93 8.72 -12.43 12.08
N GLY A 94 9.70 -12.41 11.16
CA GLY A 94 9.87 -11.40 10.13
C GLY A 94 10.72 -10.18 10.50
N GLY A 95 11.06 -10.03 11.78
CA GLY A 95 12.03 -9.02 12.23
C GLY A 95 13.45 -9.31 11.72
N LEU A 96 14.26 -8.25 11.61
CA LEU A 96 15.67 -8.32 11.23
C LEU A 96 16.59 -8.05 12.41
N LEU A 97 17.71 -8.76 12.46
CA LEU A 97 18.81 -8.54 13.39
C LEU A 97 20.00 -7.91 12.66
N LEU A 98 20.71 -7.00 13.33
CA LEU A 98 22.03 -6.51 12.93
C LEU A 98 23.00 -6.66 14.10
N GLY A 99 23.96 -7.57 13.95
CA GLY A 99 24.90 -7.90 15.02
C GLY A 99 24.18 -8.45 16.27
N GLY A 100 23.09 -9.20 16.07
CA GLY A 100 22.24 -9.75 17.12
C GLY A 100 21.27 -8.76 17.79
N THR A 101 21.23 -7.50 17.37
CA THR A 101 20.23 -6.52 17.84
C THR A 101 19.09 -6.42 16.84
N GLN A 102 17.84 -6.53 17.29
CA GLN A 102 16.68 -6.37 16.42
C GLN A 102 16.55 -4.92 15.93
N ILE A 103 16.49 -4.73 14.62
CA ILE A 103 16.41 -3.42 13.95
C ILE A 103 15.07 -3.14 13.27
N THR A 104 14.22 -4.17 13.13
CA THR A 104 12.83 -4.02 12.65
C THR A 104 11.90 -4.87 13.50
N SER A 105 10.65 -4.41 13.69
CA SER A 105 9.62 -5.17 14.40
C SER A 105 9.29 -6.49 13.71
N ASN A 106 8.75 -7.43 14.48
CA ASN A 106 8.12 -8.63 13.93
C ASN A 106 6.84 -8.25 13.16
N ARG A 107 6.36 -9.19 12.34
CA ARG A 107 5.10 -9.06 11.59
C ARG A 107 3.90 -8.87 12.52
N LEU A 108 2.85 -8.31 11.93
CA LEU A 108 1.54 -8.20 12.55
C LEU A 108 0.78 -9.54 12.46
N VAL A 109 -0.04 -9.79 13.47
CA VAL A 109 -1.06 -10.86 13.51
C VAL A 109 -2.37 -10.25 14.01
N LEU A 110 -3.50 -10.85 13.66
CA LEU A 110 -4.78 -10.40 14.17
C LEU A 110 -5.01 -11.05 15.53
N ALA A 111 -4.96 -10.24 16.59
CA ALA A 111 -5.25 -10.64 17.96
C ALA A 111 -6.67 -10.24 18.33
N VAL A 112 -7.23 -10.92 19.32
CA VAL A 112 -8.54 -10.59 19.89
C VAL A 112 -8.35 -10.30 21.37
N ASP A 113 -8.74 -9.09 21.80
CA ASP A 113 -8.63 -8.69 23.20
C ASP A 113 -9.65 -9.42 24.11
N ALA A 114 -9.58 -9.18 25.42
CA ALA A 114 -10.48 -9.81 26.39
C ALA A 114 -11.96 -9.38 26.26
N SER A 115 -12.24 -8.38 25.43
CA SER A 115 -13.58 -7.86 25.13
C SER A 115 -14.05 -8.25 23.71
N ASP A 116 -13.42 -9.25 23.10
CA ASP A 116 -13.71 -9.76 21.75
C ASP A 116 -13.48 -8.74 20.62
N ASN A 117 -12.61 -7.74 20.82
CA ASN A 117 -12.25 -6.78 19.77
C ASN A 117 -11.01 -7.25 19.00
N PRO A 118 -11.11 -7.51 17.68
CA PRO A 118 -9.96 -7.85 16.86
C PRO A 118 -9.12 -6.60 16.52
N SER A 119 -7.79 -6.72 16.58
CA SER A 119 -6.87 -5.69 16.10
C SER A 119 -5.54 -6.28 15.63
N PRO A 120 -4.85 -5.65 14.65
CA PRO A 120 -3.46 -5.97 14.34
C PRO A 120 -2.56 -5.73 15.55
N GLN A 121 -1.69 -6.69 15.87
CA GLN A 121 -0.73 -6.59 16.96
C GLN A 121 0.60 -7.23 16.55
N VAL A 122 1.71 -6.78 17.15
CA VAL A 122 3.06 -7.32 16.88
C VAL A 122 3.16 -8.75 17.40
N TYR A 123 3.59 -9.68 16.54
CA TYR A 123 3.70 -11.10 16.89
C TYR A 123 4.89 -11.39 17.81
N THR A 124 4.63 -12.03 18.96
CA THR A 124 5.64 -12.41 19.97
C THR A 124 5.85 -13.92 20.12
N GLY A 125 5.07 -14.74 19.42
CA GLY A 125 5.17 -16.20 19.47
C GLY A 125 6.47 -16.79 18.92
N MET A 126 7.26 -15.99 18.21
CA MET A 126 8.59 -16.34 17.71
C MET A 126 9.51 -15.13 17.75
N GLN A 127 10.78 -15.35 18.10
CA GLN A 127 11.81 -14.33 18.05
C GLN A 127 12.38 -14.23 16.63
N ALA A 128 12.77 -13.03 16.20
CA ALA A 128 13.49 -12.82 14.96
C ALA A 128 14.85 -13.55 14.97
N THR A 129 15.19 -14.21 13.87
CA THR A 129 16.45 -14.95 13.70
C THR A 129 17.20 -14.59 12.41
N THR A 130 16.62 -13.68 11.61
CA THR A 130 17.21 -13.25 10.35
C THR A 130 18.27 -12.18 10.59
N GLU A 131 19.54 -12.55 10.51
CA GLU A 131 20.68 -11.63 10.63
C GLU A 131 21.06 -11.03 9.27
N VAL A 132 21.09 -9.69 9.19
CA VAL A 132 21.41 -8.92 7.98
C VAL A 132 22.84 -9.19 7.51
N GLY A 133 23.78 -9.38 8.43
CA GLY A 133 25.18 -9.69 8.10
C GLY A 133 25.42 -11.09 7.52
N ASN A 134 24.42 -11.98 7.55
CA ASN A 134 24.53 -13.33 6.99
C ASN A 134 24.23 -13.32 5.49
N ILE A 135 25.28 -13.18 4.68
CA ILE A 135 25.17 -13.14 3.21
C ILE A 135 24.89 -14.55 2.66
N LEU A 136 23.76 -14.69 1.97
CA LEU A 136 23.33 -15.88 1.25
C LEU A 136 24.08 -15.98 -0.09
N GLN A 137 24.42 -17.20 -0.51
CA GLN A 137 25.04 -17.43 -1.80
C GLN A 137 23.97 -17.61 -2.89
N GLY A 138 24.02 -16.76 -3.92
CA GLY A 138 23.10 -16.77 -5.05
C GLY A 138 23.58 -17.63 -6.25
N PRO A 139 22.93 -17.47 -7.42
CA PRO A 139 22.00 -16.39 -7.77
C PRO A 139 20.59 -16.52 -7.15
N PHE A 140 19.83 -15.43 -7.15
CA PHE A 140 18.43 -15.38 -6.71
C PHE A 140 17.53 -14.78 -7.79
N ASN A 141 16.43 -15.45 -8.12
CA ASN A 141 15.51 -15.02 -9.17
C ASN A 141 14.50 -13.98 -8.66
N ASN A 142 14.08 -14.09 -7.40
CA ASN A 142 13.26 -13.05 -6.77
C ASN A 142 14.16 -11.92 -6.24
N MET A 143 14.23 -10.85 -7.02
CA MET A 143 14.97 -9.63 -6.74
C MET A 143 14.03 -8.52 -6.23
N GLY A 144 13.00 -8.89 -5.46
CA GLY A 144 12.12 -7.97 -4.76
C GLY A 144 12.79 -7.41 -3.50
N ILE A 145 12.94 -6.08 -3.41
CA ILE A 145 13.61 -5.42 -2.28
C ILE A 145 12.61 -4.56 -1.48
N PRO A 146 12.16 -5.00 -0.30
CA PRO A 146 11.25 -4.19 0.53
C PRO A 146 11.82 -2.78 0.79
N GLY A 147 10.97 -1.76 0.63
CA GLY A 147 11.35 -0.34 0.77
C GLY A 147 12.11 0.26 -0.43
N ALA A 148 12.44 -0.50 -1.47
CA ALA A 148 13.13 0.07 -2.63
C ALA A 148 12.22 0.97 -3.49
N LYS A 149 12.73 2.14 -3.86
CA LYS A 149 12.25 3.03 -4.92
C LYS A 149 12.94 2.67 -6.24
N SER A 150 12.45 3.16 -7.37
CA SER A 150 12.96 2.84 -8.72
C SER A 150 14.47 3.00 -8.85
N TYR A 151 15.01 4.13 -8.38
CA TYR A 151 16.44 4.46 -8.47
C TYR A 151 17.34 3.64 -7.55
N HIS A 152 16.80 3.00 -6.51
CA HIS A 152 17.58 2.10 -5.66
C HIS A 152 18.03 0.83 -6.41
N LEU A 153 17.27 0.37 -7.40
CA LEU A 153 17.58 -0.86 -8.14
C LEU A 153 18.85 -0.73 -9.00
N VAL A 154 19.25 0.51 -9.31
CA VAL A 154 20.44 0.84 -10.10
C VAL A 154 21.53 1.53 -9.26
N ALA A 155 21.36 1.63 -7.95
CA ALA A 155 22.29 2.32 -7.06
C ALA A 155 23.41 1.37 -6.56
N PRO A 156 24.70 1.64 -6.89
CA PRO A 156 25.82 0.93 -6.27
C PRO A 156 25.85 1.17 -4.76
N GLY A 157 26.32 0.18 -4.00
CA GLY A 157 26.40 0.27 -2.54
C GLY A 157 25.09 -0.04 -1.80
N TYR A 158 23.97 -0.21 -2.52
CA TYR A 158 22.67 -0.51 -1.89
C TYR A 158 22.65 -1.87 -1.16
N GLY A 159 23.55 -2.78 -1.55
CA GLY A 159 23.79 -4.08 -0.91
C GLY A 159 24.94 -4.07 0.11
N ASN A 160 25.43 -2.90 0.53
CA ASN A 160 26.56 -2.79 1.43
C ASN A 160 26.13 -2.80 2.92
N VAL A 161 26.50 -3.82 3.68
CA VAL A 161 26.15 -3.95 5.11
C VAL A 161 26.59 -2.75 5.97
N GLN A 162 27.68 -2.07 5.60
CA GLN A 162 28.13 -0.87 6.32
C GLN A 162 27.16 0.32 6.15
N GLY A 163 26.37 0.33 5.08
CA GLY A 163 25.39 1.37 4.80
C GLY A 163 24.07 1.24 5.58
N VAL A 164 23.79 0.06 6.17
CA VAL A 164 22.50 -0.20 6.84
C VAL A 164 22.29 0.72 8.04
N ALA A 165 23.30 0.84 8.90
CA ALA A 165 23.20 1.65 10.12
C ALA A 165 23.10 3.17 9.87
N VAL A 166 23.46 3.62 8.66
CA VAL A 166 23.43 5.04 8.26
C VAL A 166 22.38 5.34 7.20
N GLY A 167 21.52 4.38 6.86
CA GLY A 167 20.40 4.56 5.92
C GLY A 167 20.77 4.63 4.45
N THR A 168 22.00 4.26 4.04
CA THR A 168 22.44 4.30 2.63
C THR A 168 22.37 2.95 1.93
N ALA A 169 22.04 1.87 2.64
CA ALA A 169 21.90 0.52 2.09
C ALA A 169 20.66 -0.17 2.67
N ASN A 170 20.13 -1.15 1.92
CA ASN A 170 18.92 -1.85 2.29
C ASN A 170 19.22 -3.16 3.03
N PRO A 171 18.65 -3.37 4.23
CA PRO A 171 18.99 -4.52 5.04
C PRO A 171 18.52 -5.86 4.44
N TYR A 172 17.56 -5.86 3.51
CA TYR A 172 17.16 -7.06 2.79
C TYR A 172 18.12 -7.37 1.64
N PHE A 173 18.46 -6.38 0.79
CA PHE A 173 19.35 -6.62 -0.34
C PHE A 173 20.77 -6.99 0.08
N VAL A 174 21.28 -6.39 1.16
CA VAL A 174 22.58 -6.76 1.76
C VAL A 174 22.73 -8.26 1.93
N ARG A 175 21.66 -8.97 2.33
CA ARG A 175 21.70 -10.40 2.60
C ARG A 175 21.98 -11.26 1.37
N PHE A 176 21.83 -10.76 0.15
CA PHE A 176 21.98 -11.59 -1.04
C PHE A 176 22.61 -10.87 -2.24
N ALA A 177 23.10 -9.64 -2.05
CA ALA A 177 23.92 -8.95 -3.03
C ALA A 177 25.19 -9.75 -3.35
N SER A 178 25.51 -9.91 -4.63
CA SER A 178 26.69 -10.66 -5.08
C SER A 178 28.02 -10.00 -4.66
N SER A 179 28.01 -8.69 -4.45
CA SER A 179 29.08 -7.91 -3.85
C SER A 179 28.53 -6.60 -3.25
N PRO A 180 29.23 -5.95 -2.30
CA PRO A 180 28.74 -4.72 -1.68
C PRO A 180 28.44 -3.57 -2.67
N GLU A 181 29.12 -3.54 -3.81
CA GLU A 181 29.01 -2.48 -4.83
C GLU A 181 28.11 -2.87 -6.02
N THR A 182 27.52 -4.07 -6.01
CA THR A 182 26.59 -4.47 -7.07
C THR A 182 25.29 -3.67 -6.99
N THR A 183 24.54 -3.69 -8.09
CA THR A 183 23.18 -3.17 -8.14
C THR A 183 22.19 -4.33 -8.23
N VAL A 184 20.95 -4.12 -7.80
CA VAL A 184 19.88 -5.12 -7.93
C VAL A 184 19.73 -5.53 -9.41
N LEU A 185 19.76 -4.54 -10.31
CA LEU A 185 19.69 -4.78 -11.76
C LEU A 185 20.88 -5.62 -12.27
N ALA A 186 22.10 -5.35 -11.81
CA ALA A 186 23.27 -6.11 -12.24
C ALA A 186 23.20 -7.59 -11.80
N ASP A 187 22.76 -7.86 -10.57
CA ASP A 187 22.59 -9.23 -10.07
C ASP A 187 21.44 -9.96 -10.78
N ALA A 188 20.38 -9.25 -11.18
CA ALA A 188 19.32 -9.79 -12.02
C ALA A 188 19.83 -10.17 -13.43
N LEU A 189 20.59 -9.28 -14.08
CA LEU A 189 21.12 -9.50 -15.43
C LEU A 189 22.20 -10.60 -15.48
N ALA A 190 22.97 -10.76 -14.40
CA ALA A 190 23.99 -11.82 -14.29
C ALA A 190 23.41 -13.23 -14.45
N GLN A 191 22.11 -13.39 -14.22
CA GLN A 191 21.41 -14.66 -14.41
C GLN A 191 21.16 -14.97 -15.89
N ASN A 192 21.16 -13.98 -16.79
CA ASN A 192 20.73 -14.07 -18.19
C ASN A 192 19.24 -14.44 -18.32
N PRO A 193 18.32 -13.61 -17.79
CA PRO A 193 16.89 -13.91 -17.80
C PRO A 193 16.36 -14.07 -19.22
N THR A 194 15.46 -15.03 -19.42
CA THR A 194 14.70 -15.21 -20.66
C THR A 194 13.30 -14.60 -20.58
N PHE A 195 12.76 -14.48 -19.37
CA PHE A 195 11.54 -13.74 -19.06
C PHE A 195 11.69 -12.93 -17.77
N PHE A 196 11.04 -11.78 -17.67
CA PHE A 196 11.04 -10.98 -16.43
C PHE A 196 9.68 -10.39 -16.06
N SER A 197 9.49 -10.12 -14.77
CA SER A 197 8.46 -9.18 -14.30
C SER A 197 9.14 -7.98 -13.64
N LEU A 198 8.58 -6.78 -13.84
CA LEU A 198 9.05 -5.56 -13.20
C LEU A 198 7.88 -4.83 -12.54
N TRP A 199 7.85 -4.84 -11.20
CA TRP A 199 6.90 -4.07 -10.40
C TRP A 199 7.62 -3.17 -9.39
N ILE A 200 7.96 -1.98 -9.85
CA ILE A 200 8.67 -0.96 -9.08
C ILE A 200 8.06 0.41 -9.37
N GLY A 201 8.14 1.34 -8.41
CA GLY A 201 7.50 2.65 -8.49
C GLY A 201 6.55 2.94 -7.35
N ASN A 202 6.03 1.92 -6.65
CA ASN A 202 5.10 2.14 -5.55
C ASN A 202 5.73 3.00 -4.44
N ASN A 203 6.95 2.67 -4.01
CA ASN A 203 7.65 3.42 -2.96
C ASN A 203 8.12 4.81 -3.41
N ASP A 204 8.18 5.08 -4.72
CA ASP A 204 8.51 6.40 -5.28
C ASP A 204 7.42 7.45 -4.98
N VAL A 205 6.27 7.01 -4.46
CA VAL A 205 5.16 7.86 -3.98
C VAL A 205 4.59 7.41 -2.62
N LEU A 206 4.62 6.11 -2.29
CA LEU A 206 4.00 5.58 -1.07
C LEU A 206 4.61 6.17 0.20
N GLY A 207 5.94 6.33 0.27
CA GLY A 207 6.61 6.87 1.45
C GLY A 207 6.03 8.23 1.87
N TYR A 208 5.86 9.14 0.91
CA TYR A 208 5.21 10.44 1.09
C TYR A 208 3.79 10.30 1.64
N ALA A 209 3.00 9.41 1.05
CA ALA A 209 1.61 9.22 1.46
C ALA A 209 1.51 8.64 2.88
N THR A 210 2.33 7.63 3.21
CA THR A 210 2.28 6.95 4.51
C THR A 210 2.94 7.74 5.64
N SER A 211 3.71 8.78 5.31
CA SER A 211 4.29 9.71 6.28
C SER A 211 3.43 10.96 6.51
N GLY A 212 2.20 10.97 5.96
CA GLY A 212 1.29 12.09 6.04
C GLY A 212 1.85 13.33 5.34
N GLY A 213 2.36 13.18 4.11
CA GLY A 213 2.78 14.30 3.27
C GLY A 213 4.10 14.99 3.67
N THR A 214 4.73 14.58 4.77
CA THR A 214 5.96 15.20 5.32
C THR A 214 7.22 15.18 4.44
N GLY A 215 7.19 14.57 3.25
CA GLY A 215 8.27 14.61 2.27
C GLY A 215 8.16 15.78 1.29
N GLU A 216 9.04 15.85 0.31
CA GLU A 216 8.96 16.81 -0.79
C GLU A 216 8.62 16.12 -2.11
N PHE A 217 7.81 16.79 -2.95
CA PHE A 217 7.69 16.39 -4.35
C PHE A 217 8.84 16.99 -5.16
N GLN A 218 9.80 16.14 -5.54
CA GLN A 218 11.09 16.51 -6.15
C GLN A 218 11.00 17.03 -7.60
N LEU A 219 9.93 17.72 -7.97
CA LEU A 219 9.69 18.25 -9.31
C LEU A 219 10.89 19.05 -9.86
N ASN A 220 11.35 18.64 -11.03
CA ASN A 220 12.52 19.18 -11.76
C ASN A 220 13.88 18.90 -11.12
N ASN A 221 13.97 18.02 -10.12
CA ASN A 221 15.23 17.55 -9.57
C ASN A 221 15.55 16.16 -10.15
N LEU A 222 16.50 16.05 -11.08
CA LEU A 222 16.84 14.77 -11.73
C LEU A 222 17.89 13.94 -10.97
N ASP A 223 18.32 14.37 -9.79
CA ASP A 223 19.36 13.69 -9.00
C ASP A 223 18.76 13.00 -7.77
N PRO A 224 18.49 11.67 -7.84
CA PRO A 224 17.91 10.96 -6.71
C PRO A 224 18.80 10.86 -5.47
N SER A 225 20.10 11.22 -5.57
CA SER A 225 21.01 11.19 -4.43
C SER A 225 20.70 12.28 -3.40
N THR A 226 19.90 13.28 -3.76
CA THR A 226 19.48 14.35 -2.85
C THR A 226 18.09 14.11 -2.24
N TYR A 227 17.39 13.05 -2.63
CA TYR A 227 16.01 12.80 -2.17
C TYR A 227 16.00 12.24 -0.75
N GLY A 228 15.03 12.69 0.05
CA GLY A 228 14.65 12.07 1.31
C GLY A 228 13.87 10.76 1.13
N GLU A 229 13.77 9.99 2.21
CA GLU A 229 13.06 8.70 2.21
C GLU A 229 11.55 8.86 1.88
N ASN A 230 10.94 9.92 2.41
CA ASN A 230 9.53 10.24 2.22
C ASN A 230 9.27 11.06 0.95
N ASP A 231 10.29 11.40 0.17
CA ASP A 231 10.09 12.25 -1.00
C ASP A 231 9.41 11.50 -2.14
N ILE A 232 8.59 12.23 -2.89
CA ILE A 232 8.09 11.77 -4.18
C ILE A 232 9.19 11.99 -5.22
N THR A 233 9.53 10.94 -5.96
CA THR A 233 10.54 10.96 -7.03
C THR A 233 10.13 11.91 -8.17
N ASP A 234 11.11 12.56 -8.83
CA ASP A 234 10.79 13.35 -10.02
C ASP A 234 10.27 12.44 -11.16
N PRO A 235 9.18 12.80 -11.86
CA PRO A 235 8.65 11.98 -12.95
C PRO A 235 9.62 11.70 -14.09
N ASN A 236 10.52 12.62 -14.42
CA ASN A 236 11.52 12.39 -15.48
C ASN A 236 12.69 11.55 -14.97
N ALA A 237 13.10 11.71 -13.70
CA ALA A 237 14.08 10.83 -13.07
C ALA A 237 13.57 9.37 -13.05
N PHE A 238 12.32 9.17 -12.61
CA PHE A 238 11.66 7.88 -12.64
C PHE A 238 11.63 7.29 -14.05
N ALA A 239 11.11 8.05 -15.04
CA ALA A 239 11.00 7.58 -16.42
C ALA A 239 12.36 7.18 -17.02
N GLY A 240 13.41 7.96 -16.75
CA GLY A 240 14.76 7.68 -17.21
C GLY A 240 15.33 6.38 -16.62
N VAL A 241 15.23 6.20 -15.31
CA VAL A 241 15.71 4.99 -14.64
C VAL A 241 14.88 3.77 -15.02
N TYR A 242 13.55 3.91 -15.11
CA TYR A 242 12.65 2.82 -15.50
C TYR A 242 12.95 2.33 -16.92
N ALA A 243 13.10 3.24 -17.88
CA ALA A 243 13.47 2.90 -19.25
C ALA A 243 14.85 2.23 -19.32
N GLN A 244 15.83 2.69 -18.53
CA GLN A 244 17.15 2.06 -18.43
C GLN A 244 17.06 0.60 -17.94
N MET A 245 16.28 0.34 -16.89
CA MET A 245 16.08 -1.02 -16.37
C MET A 245 15.45 -1.93 -17.42
N VAL A 246 14.36 -1.48 -18.06
CA VAL A 246 13.65 -2.29 -19.08
C VAL A 246 14.52 -2.54 -20.30
N GLN A 247 15.27 -1.54 -20.77
CA GLN A 247 16.19 -1.71 -21.90
C GLN A 247 17.26 -2.76 -21.59
N ALA A 248 17.82 -2.75 -20.38
CA ALA A 248 18.84 -3.72 -19.99
C ALA A 248 18.26 -5.15 -19.89
N LEU A 249 17.08 -5.31 -19.29
CA LEU A 249 16.40 -6.61 -19.17
C LEU A 249 15.99 -7.17 -20.54
N SER A 250 15.44 -6.32 -21.41
CA SER A 250 15.01 -6.70 -22.77
C SER A 250 16.17 -6.98 -23.72
N ALA A 251 17.41 -6.63 -23.33
CA ALA A 251 18.59 -6.99 -24.11
C ALA A 251 18.97 -8.48 -23.94
N SER A 252 18.55 -9.12 -22.83
CA SER A 252 18.77 -10.56 -22.59
C SER A 252 17.49 -11.39 -22.73
N ALA A 253 16.35 -10.86 -22.28
CA ALA A 253 15.07 -11.57 -22.26
C ALA A 253 14.31 -11.43 -23.58
N SER A 254 13.59 -12.48 -23.98
CA SER A 254 12.71 -12.48 -25.16
C SER A 254 11.30 -11.96 -24.85
N GLY A 255 10.95 -11.83 -23.57
CA GLY A 255 9.69 -11.26 -23.12
C GLY A 255 9.73 -10.83 -21.65
N GLY A 256 8.67 -10.14 -21.23
CA GLY A 256 8.45 -9.76 -19.85
C GLY A 256 7.12 -9.05 -19.64
N VAL A 257 6.83 -8.73 -18.39
CA VAL A 257 5.64 -7.95 -18.01
C VAL A 257 6.04 -6.76 -17.15
N LEU A 258 5.44 -5.61 -17.45
CA LEU A 258 5.58 -4.38 -16.69
C LEU A 258 4.27 -4.13 -15.96
N ILE A 259 4.34 -3.96 -14.65
CA ILE A 259 3.16 -3.80 -13.79
C ILE A 259 3.09 -2.36 -13.33
N ASN A 260 1.94 -1.72 -13.55
CA ASN A 260 1.74 -0.32 -13.20
C ASN A 260 1.55 -0.12 -11.69
N ILE A 261 1.54 1.14 -11.26
CA ILE A 261 1.42 1.55 -9.87
C ILE A 261 -0.07 1.77 -9.56
N PRO A 262 -0.64 1.06 -8.57
CA PRO A 262 -2.01 1.29 -8.13
C PRO A 262 -2.14 2.65 -7.45
N ASP A 263 -3.38 3.11 -7.27
CA ASP A 263 -3.63 4.28 -6.43
C ASP A 263 -3.27 3.95 -4.98
N VAL A 264 -2.11 4.44 -4.52
CA VAL A 264 -1.60 4.16 -3.18
C VAL A 264 -2.51 4.72 -2.10
N ALA A 265 -3.30 5.77 -2.38
CA ALA A 265 -4.25 6.35 -1.43
C ALA A 265 -5.61 5.61 -1.40
N ALA A 266 -5.81 4.62 -2.28
CA ALA A 266 -7.02 3.79 -2.33
C ALA A 266 -6.91 2.50 -1.48
N VAL A 267 -5.72 2.17 -0.97
CA VAL A 267 -5.51 0.97 -0.15
C VAL A 267 -6.15 1.13 1.25
N PRO A 268 -6.39 0.03 1.98
CA PRO A 268 -7.02 0.07 3.30
C PRO A 268 -6.32 0.96 4.32
N PHE A 269 -5.00 1.15 4.22
CA PHE A 269 -4.24 2.06 5.07
C PHE A 269 -4.83 3.47 5.18
N PHE A 270 -5.44 3.98 4.10
CA PHE A 270 -6.03 5.32 4.05
C PHE A 270 -7.56 5.34 4.13
N ASN A 271 -8.21 4.17 4.01
CA ASN A 271 -9.67 4.06 3.85
C ASN A 271 -10.36 3.27 4.97
N THR A 272 -9.60 2.74 5.94
CA THR A 272 -10.14 2.00 7.08
C THR A 272 -10.75 2.93 8.14
N ILE A 273 -10.13 4.09 8.37
CA ILE A 273 -10.58 5.06 9.37
C ILE A 273 -11.27 6.21 8.61
N PRO A 274 -12.61 6.33 8.65
CA PRO A 274 -13.29 7.41 7.97
C PRO A 274 -13.03 8.74 8.68
N ASN A 275 -12.80 9.80 7.91
CA ASN A 275 -12.53 11.13 8.46
C ASN A 275 -13.77 11.81 9.08
N ASN A 276 -14.95 11.21 8.94
CA ASN A 276 -16.24 11.71 9.44
C ASN A 276 -16.76 10.89 10.64
N ARG A 277 -15.86 10.53 11.57
CA ARG A 277 -16.17 9.68 12.74
C ARG A 277 -15.98 10.36 14.08
N LEU A 278 -15.95 11.69 14.11
CA LEU A 278 -16.09 12.43 15.37
C LEU A 278 -17.55 12.36 15.82
N GLU A 279 -17.88 11.35 16.63
CA GLU A 279 -19.22 11.12 17.16
C GLU A 279 -19.49 12.07 18.34
N LEU A 280 -20.50 12.92 18.22
CA LEU A 280 -20.86 13.93 19.23
C LEU A 280 -22.31 13.77 19.69
N ASP A 281 -22.57 13.95 20.99
CA ASP A 281 -23.93 14.21 21.45
C ASP A 281 -24.37 15.65 21.13
N ALA A 282 -25.67 15.93 21.25
CA ALA A 282 -26.24 17.23 20.92
C ALA A 282 -25.69 18.39 21.77
N GLU A 283 -25.36 18.14 23.04
CA GLU A 283 -24.82 19.17 23.94
C GLU A 283 -23.38 19.50 23.55
N THR A 284 -22.56 18.48 23.33
CA THR A 284 -21.16 18.63 22.89
C THR A 284 -21.08 19.32 21.53
N ALA A 285 -21.94 18.96 20.57
CA ALA A 285 -22.00 19.62 19.26
C ALA A 285 -22.37 21.11 19.36
N ALA A 286 -23.35 21.45 20.21
CA ALA A 286 -23.73 22.84 20.45
C ALA A 286 -22.60 23.64 21.12
N ASN A 287 -21.91 23.05 22.09
CA ASN A 287 -20.78 23.66 22.78
C ASN A 287 -19.60 23.95 21.84
N LEU A 288 -19.23 22.97 20.99
CA LEU A 288 -18.17 23.16 19.99
C LEU A 288 -18.55 24.22 18.95
N THR A 289 -19.79 24.23 18.47
CA THR A 289 -20.29 25.27 17.57
C THR A 289 -20.20 26.66 18.22
N GLY A 290 -20.58 26.78 19.49
CA GLY A 290 -20.44 28.03 20.25
C GLY A 290 -18.99 28.47 20.43
N TYR A 291 -18.08 27.52 20.69
CA TYR A 291 -16.63 27.77 20.76
C TYR A 291 -16.09 28.35 19.44
N PHE A 292 -16.41 27.74 18.29
CA PHE A 292 -15.92 28.22 16.99
C PHE A 292 -16.55 29.55 16.56
N GLN A 293 -17.79 29.83 16.95
CA GLN A 293 -18.35 31.18 16.82
C GLN A 293 -17.54 32.22 17.61
N ALA A 294 -17.11 31.88 18.84
CA ALA A 294 -16.25 32.75 19.64
C ALA A 294 -14.86 32.94 19.01
N VAL A 295 -14.23 31.86 18.52
CA VAL A 295 -12.96 31.92 17.78
C VAL A 295 -13.05 32.89 16.60
N SER A 296 -14.07 32.74 15.75
CA SER A 296 -14.30 33.62 14.60
C SER A 296 -14.44 35.09 15.02
N GLN A 297 -15.24 35.37 16.05
CA GLN A 297 -15.45 36.73 16.54
C GLN A 297 -14.18 37.37 17.12
N VAL A 298 -13.44 36.61 17.94
CA VAL A 298 -12.19 37.09 18.55
C VAL A 298 -11.13 37.37 17.50
N PHE A 299 -11.00 36.48 16.50
CA PHE A 299 -10.07 36.65 15.39
C PHE A 299 -10.39 37.89 14.55
N ALA A 300 -11.66 38.08 14.16
CA ALA A 300 -12.10 39.28 13.44
C ALA A 300 -11.84 40.57 14.26
N GLY A 301 -12.13 40.54 15.56
CA GLY A 301 -11.87 41.66 16.47
C GLY A 301 -10.39 42.04 16.55
N GLY A 302 -9.51 41.04 16.61
CA GLY A 302 -8.06 41.25 16.60
C GLY A 302 -7.56 41.93 15.33
N LEU A 303 -8.01 41.47 14.15
CA LEU A 303 -7.66 42.08 12.86
C LEU A 303 -8.15 43.54 12.75
N ILE A 304 -9.36 43.83 13.21
CA ILE A 304 -9.91 45.20 13.23
C ILE A 304 -9.06 46.12 14.10
N GLN A 305 -8.61 45.64 15.27
CA GLN A 305 -7.71 46.40 16.14
C GLN A 305 -6.34 46.67 15.49
N GLN A 306 -5.90 45.78 14.60
CA GLN A 306 -4.69 45.96 13.78
C GLN A 306 -4.93 46.85 12.54
N GLY A 307 -6.14 47.36 12.35
CA GLY A 307 -6.49 48.30 11.26
C GLY A 307 -7.02 47.65 9.99
N VAL A 308 -7.28 46.33 10.00
CA VAL A 308 -7.94 45.66 8.86
C VAL A 308 -9.40 46.11 8.78
N PRO A 309 -9.92 46.48 7.59
CA PRO A 309 -11.33 46.82 7.41
C PRO A 309 -12.27 45.71 7.90
N ALA A 310 -13.34 46.08 8.61
CA ALA A 310 -14.24 45.11 9.25
C ALA A 310 -14.81 44.05 8.29
N GLU A 311 -15.16 44.43 7.07
CA GLU A 311 -15.67 43.51 6.05
C GLU A 311 -14.61 42.45 5.66
N GLN A 312 -13.35 42.86 5.50
CA GLN A 312 -12.25 41.94 5.18
C GLN A 312 -11.92 41.03 6.36
N ALA A 313 -11.89 41.58 7.59
CA ALA A 313 -11.67 40.81 8.80
C ALA A 313 -12.76 39.76 9.02
N GLN A 314 -14.03 40.12 8.81
CA GLN A 314 -15.16 39.19 8.93
C GLN A 314 -15.14 38.12 7.83
N ALA A 315 -14.81 38.49 6.59
CA ALA A 315 -14.68 37.54 5.50
C ALA A 315 -13.63 36.47 5.81
N LEU A 316 -12.43 36.88 6.25
CA LEU A 316 -11.37 35.94 6.62
C LEU A 316 -11.75 35.09 7.85
N ALA A 317 -12.35 35.70 8.87
CA ALA A 317 -12.72 35.01 10.11
C ALA A 317 -13.86 33.99 9.93
N SER A 318 -14.68 34.14 8.89
CA SER A 318 -15.85 33.28 8.65
C SER A 318 -15.48 31.80 8.49
N GLN A 319 -14.26 31.50 8.01
CA GLN A 319 -13.76 30.13 7.89
C GLN A 319 -13.62 29.40 9.24
N TYR A 320 -13.44 30.15 10.34
CA TYR A 320 -13.31 29.59 11.68
C TYR A 320 -14.65 29.40 12.39
N ALA A 321 -15.77 29.79 11.79
CA ALA A 321 -17.10 29.56 12.33
C ALA A 321 -17.61 28.14 12.03
N ILE A 322 -16.82 27.12 12.43
CA ILE A 322 -17.10 25.70 12.20
C ILE A 322 -18.33 25.26 13.00
N THR A 323 -19.23 24.52 12.35
CA THR A 323 -20.48 24.03 12.94
C THR A 323 -20.45 22.52 13.10
N PHE A 324 -20.98 22.04 14.23
CA PHE A 324 -21.11 20.62 14.53
C PHE A 324 -22.58 20.25 14.75
N SER A 325 -22.92 19.00 14.43
CA SER A 325 -24.25 18.42 14.69
C SER A 325 -24.15 17.19 15.61
N GLU A 326 -25.26 16.78 16.22
CA GLU A 326 -25.35 15.48 16.88
C GLU A 326 -25.03 14.35 15.88
N GLY A 327 -24.29 13.34 16.31
CA GLY A 327 -23.82 12.22 15.51
C GLY A 327 -22.44 12.46 14.87
N PRO A 328 -22.17 11.85 13.69
CA PRO A 328 -20.85 11.88 13.08
C PRO A 328 -20.52 13.23 12.44
N ASN A 329 -19.36 13.77 12.79
CA ASN A 329 -18.78 14.97 12.21
C ASN A 329 -17.39 14.66 11.65
N ARG A 330 -16.87 15.56 10.80
CA ARG A 330 -15.47 15.50 10.38
C ARG A 330 -14.55 16.03 11.47
N PHE A 331 -13.39 15.38 11.58
CA PHE A 331 -12.31 15.84 12.43
C PHE A 331 -11.75 17.18 11.92
N LEU A 332 -11.04 17.85 12.81
CA LEU A 332 -10.21 19.01 12.50
C LEU A 332 -8.81 18.52 12.13
N ILE A 333 -8.16 19.25 11.24
CA ILE A 333 -6.80 19.01 10.80
C ILE A 333 -6.01 20.31 10.95
N ASP A 334 -4.75 20.17 11.37
CA ASP A 334 -3.80 21.27 11.36
C ASP A 334 -3.21 21.41 9.95
N VAL A 335 -3.03 22.64 9.52
CA VAL A 335 -2.49 22.97 8.20
C VAL A 335 -1.48 24.08 8.36
N GLU A 336 -0.49 24.15 7.45
CA GLU A 336 0.50 25.22 7.49
C GLU A 336 -0.20 26.60 7.48
N PRO A 337 0.06 27.47 8.48
CA PRO A 337 -0.52 28.79 8.52
C PRO A 337 -0.20 29.59 7.26
N SER A 338 -1.22 30.26 6.71
CA SER A 338 -1.09 31.08 5.51
C SER A 338 -1.85 32.39 5.64
N ASP A 339 -1.62 33.34 4.73
CA ASP A 339 -2.40 34.59 4.68
C ASP A 339 -3.92 34.32 4.55
N SER A 340 -4.29 33.22 3.89
CA SER A 340 -5.69 32.77 3.74
C SER A 340 -6.21 31.96 4.93
N ASN A 341 -5.35 31.33 5.72
CA ASN A 341 -5.71 30.62 6.95
C ASN A 341 -4.66 30.88 8.06
N PRO A 342 -4.68 32.04 8.72
CA PRO A 342 -3.61 32.41 9.66
C PRO A 342 -3.59 31.61 10.96
N LEU A 343 -4.70 30.97 11.35
CA LEU A 343 -4.77 30.14 12.55
C LEU A 343 -4.27 28.70 12.32
N GLY A 344 -4.05 28.27 11.08
CA GLY A 344 -3.41 26.98 10.79
C GLY A 344 -4.24 25.74 11.13
N PHE A 345 -5.57 25.85 11.12
CA PHE A 345 -6.45 24.68 11.25
C PHE A 345 -7.71 24.85 10.41
N ARG A 346 -8.37 23.73 10.10
CA ARG A 346 -9.71 23.71 9.50
C ARG A 346 -10.40 22.38 9.78
N GLN A 347 -11.68 22.29 9.43
CA GLN A 347 -12.34 20.99 9.35
C GLN A 347 -11.88 20.25 8.10
N MET A 348 -11.70 18.93 8.21
CA MET A 348 -11.33 18.10 7.07
C MET A 348 -12.40 18.14 5.97
N THR A 349 -11.99 17.95 4.72
CA THR A 349 -12.88 17.83 3.57
C THR A 349 -13.27 16.37 3.34
N PRO A 350 -14.25 16.06 2.46
CA PRO A 350 -14.65 14.67 2.20
C PRO A 350 -13.55 13.77 1.62
N ASP A 351 -12.59 14.34 0.90
CA ASP A 351 -11.62 13.57 0.12
C ASP A 351 -10.36 13.23 0.93
N GLU A 352 -10.10 13.96 2.01
CA GLU A 352 -8.94 13.80 2.89
C GLU A 352 -8.96 12.49 3.67
N LYS A 353 -7.77 11.98 3.98
CA LYS A 353 -7.61 10.65 4.55
C LYS A 353 -7.02 10.72 5.95
N LEU A 354 -7.38 9.75 6.77
CA LEU A 354 -6.69 9.46 8.03
C LEU A 354 -5.87 8.20 7.83
N LEU A 355 -4.65 8.21 8.37
CA LEU A 355 -3.75 7.08 8.28
C LEU A 355 -4.16 6.01 9.29
N LEU A 356 -3.97 4.73 8.92
CA LEU A 356 -4.29 3.59 9.79
C LEU A 356 -3.47 3.60 11.10
N THR A 357 -2.31 4.26 11.11
CA THR A 357 -1.39 4.38 12.24
C THR A 357 -1.79 5.46 13.26
N ILE A 358 -2.79 6.28 12.96
CA ILE A 358 -3.25 7.36 13.85
C ILE A 358 -3.58 6.83 15.26
N ASP A 359 -3.21 7.58 16.30
CA ASP A 359 -3.51 7.20 17.68
C ASP A 359 -5.03 7.29 17.95
N ARG A 360 -5.67 6.12 17.90
CA ARG A 360 -7.12 5.99 18.12
C ARG A 360 -7.53 6.29 19.56
N ALA A 361 -6.64 6.12 20.54
CA ALA A 361 -6.92 6.49 21.92
C ALA A 361 -6.89 8.01 22.08
N ALA A 362 -5.97 8.70 21.39
CA ALA A 362 -5.93 10.16 21.33
C ALA A 362 -7.18 10.73 20.63
N LEU A 363 -7.64 10.12 19.52
CA LEU A 363 -8.90 10.50 18.86
C LEU A 363 -10.09 10.48 19.83
N ALA A 364 -10.18 9.42 20.64
CA ALA A 364 -11.23 9.30 21.66
C ALA A 364 -11.10 10.33 22.80
N GLN A 365 -9.95 10.99 22.94
CA GLN A 365 -9.66 12.02 23.95
C GLN A 365 -9.66 13.45 23.37
N GLY A 366 -10.09 13.63 22.12
CA GLY A 366 -10.25 14.95 21.49
C GLY A 366 -9.15 15.36 20.53
N TYR A 367 -8.28 14.44 20.10
CA TYR A 367 -7.44 14.64 18.91
C TYR A 367 -8.33 14.73 17.66
N GLY A 368 -8.06 15.72 16.80
CA GLY A 368 -8.94 16.11 15.71
C GLY A 368 -10.20 16.87 16.15
N ALA A 369 -10.17 17.52 17.31
CA ALA A 369 -11.29 18.32 17.84
C ALA A 369 -10.77 19.51 18.68
N VAL A 370 -11.42 19.80 19.81
CA VAL A 370 -11.06 20.91 20.71
C VAL A 370 -10.82 20.39 22.12
N SER A 371 -9.73 20.84 22.73
CA SER A 371 -9.42 20.60 24.14
C SER A 371 -10.03 21.70 25.02
N LEU A 372 -11.25 21.48 25.51
CA LEU A 372 -11.99 22.43 26.35
C LEU A 372 -11.48 22.45 27.80
N SER A 373 -10.29 23.02 28.01
CA SER A 373 -9.72 23.18 29.36
C SER A 373 -10.54 24.13 30.24
N PRO A 374 -10.43 24.07 31.59
CA PRO A 374 -11.10 25.01 32.48
C PRO A 374 -10.79 26.49 32.17
N GLN A 375 -9.57 26.78 31.69
CA GLN A 375 -9.17 28.12 31.26
C GLN A 375 -9.95 28.56 30.02
N VAL A 376 -10.05 27.69 29.01
CA VAL A 376 -10.82 27.96 27.79
C VAL A 376 -12.29 28.19 28.11
N MET A 377 -12.88 27.38 29.01
CA MET A 377 -14.25 27.55 29.46
C MET A 377 -14.48 28.88 30.19
N GLN A 378 -13.50 29.35 30.99
CA GLN A 378 -13.57 30.66 31.62
C GLN A 378 -13.54 31.80 30.59
N ILE A 379 -12.68 31.69 29.57
CA ILE A 379 -12.59 32.66 28.47
C ILE A 379 -13.93 32.73 27.72
N LEU A 380 -14.50 31.59 27.35
CA LEU A 380 -15.82 31.53 26.71
C LEU A 380 -16.91 32.20 27.55
N GLY A 381 -16.91 31.97 28.87
CA GLY A 381 -17.86 32.62 29.78
C GLY A 381 -17.72 34.15 29.86
N ALA A 382 -16.49 34.66 29.78
CA ALA A 382 -16.23 36.10 29.72
C ALA A 382 -16.69 36.71 28.40
N LEU A 383 -16.43 36.04 27.28
CA LEU A 383 -16.87 36.45 25.94
C LEU A 383 -18.40 36.51 25.84
N GLN A 384 -19.12 35.53 26.42
CA GLN A 384 -20.59 35.54 26.49
C GLN A 384 -21.16 36.74 27.29
N GLN A 385 -20.38 37.32 28.20
CA GLN A 385 -20.74 38.54 28.93
C GLN A 385 -20.37 39.83 28.18
N GLY A 386 -19.85 39.72 26.96
CA GLY A 386 -19.42 40.85 26.13
C GLY A 386 -18.06 41.43 26.52
N GLN A 387 -17.25 40.69 27.29
CA GLN A 387 -15.89 41.13 27.60
C GLN A 387 -14.98 40.94 26.39
N THR A 388 -14.05 41.88 26.18
CA THR A 388 -13.01 41.75 25.15
C THR A 388 -11.85 40.94 25.72
N PRO A 389 -11.39 39.87 25.05
CA PRO A 389 -10.29 39.05 25.55
C PRO A 389 -8.97 39.82 25.44
N THR A 390 -8.07 39.55 26.38
CA THR A 390 -6.65 39.93 26.26
C THR A 390 -5.97 39.09 25.16
N GLN A 391 -4.78 39.51 24.71
CA GLN A 391 -4.02 38.74 23.72
C GLN A 391 -3.67 37.32 24.22
N GLU A 392 -3.39 37.17 25.51
CA GLU A 392 -3.08 35.87 26.12
C GLU A 392 -4.32 34.96 26.11
N GLU A 393 -5.49 35.50 26.44
CA GLU A 393 -6.76 34.76 26.36
C GLU A 393 -7.14 34.42 24.91
N ALA A 394 -6.90 35.32 23.95
CA ALA A 394 -7.11 35.04 22.54
C ALA A 394 -6.21 33.90 22.05
N ASN A 395 -4.92 33.93 22.41
CA ASN A 395 -3.97 32.87 22.05
C ASN A 395 -4.34 31.53 22.71
N ALA A 396 -4.77 31.55 23.98
CA ALA A 396 -5.23 30.35 24.68
C ALA A 396 -6.53 29.78 24.08
N LEU A 397 -7.42 30.65 23.57
CA LEU A 397 -8.60 30.23 22.84
C LEU A 397 -8.21 29.57 21.52
N PHE A 398 -7.33 30.19 20.71
CA PHE A 398 -6.94 29.62 19.41
C PHE A 398 -6.15 28.31 19.56
N GLY A 399 -5.23 28.24 20.51
CA GLY A 399 -4.42 27.05 20.79
C GLY A 399 -5.15 25.92 21.50
N ALA A 400 -6.46 26.04 21.74
CA ALA A 400 -7.28 24.96 22.26
C ALA A 400 -7.78 24.01 21.15
N VAL A 401 -7.66 24.40 19.88
CA VAL A 401 -7.85 23.47 18.76
C VAL A 401 -6.71 22.47 18.78
N ASN A 402 -7.07 21.19 18.71
CA ASN A 402 -6.15 20.06 18.68
C ASN A 402 -6.43 19.30 17.38
N GLY A 403 -6.03 19.90 16.25
CA GLY A 403 -6.21 19.31 14.94
C GLY A 403 -5.40 18.02 14.81
N ILE A 404 -5.73 17.22 13.81
CA ILE A 404 -4.91 16.09 13.41
C ILE A 404 -3.65 16.63 12.74
N ASP A 405 -2.49 16.17 13.20
CA ASP A 405 -1.20 16.53 12.66
C ASP A 405 -1.01 15.93 11.26
N ASP A 406 -0.16 16.58 10.47
CA ASP A 406 0.23 16.17 9.11
C ASP A 406 0.58 14.68 9.04
N ALA A 407 1.41 14.21 9.97
CA ALA A 407 1.89 12.82 10.03
C ALA A 407 0.79 11.75 10.19
N ASP A 408 -0.44 12.13 10.52
CA ASP A 408 -1.59 11.25 10.75
C ASP A 408 -2.72 11.41 9.72
N ALA A 409 -2.59 12.36 8.78
CA ALA A 409 -3.58 12.62 7.74
C ALA A 409 -2.96 12.81 6.35
N LEU A 410 -3.81 12.78 5.31
CA LEU A 410 -3.45 13.33 4.01
C LEU A 410 -4.47 14.38 3.61
N ASP A 411 -3.97 15.57 3.31
CA ASP A 411 -4.73 16.71 2.86
C ASP A 411 -4.98 16.70 1.34
N GLU A 412 -5.80 17.63 0.85
CA GLU A 412 -6.13 17.71 -0.57
C GLU A 412 -4.93 17.97 -1.49
N ALA A 413 -3.96 18.77 -1.05
CA ALA A 413 -2.79 19.12 -1.84
C ALA A 413 -1.83 17.93 -1.95
N GLU A 414 -1.65 17.19 -0.85
CA GLU A 414 -0.84 16.00 -0.77
C GLU A 414 -1.42 14.87 -1.62
N LEU A 415 -2.74 14.66 -1.55
CA LEU A 415 -3.45 13.74 -2.43
C LEU A 415 -3.31 14.14 -3.90
N ALA A 416 -3.28 15.43 -4.22
CA ALA A 416 -3.03 15.90 -5.57
C ALA A 416 -1.60 15.58 -6.04
N ASN A 417 -0.59 15.76 -5.19
CA ASN A 417 0.80 15.39 -5.47
C ASN A 417 0.92 13.87 -5.73
N VAL A 418 0.34 13.05 -4.87
CA VAL A 418 0.31 11.58 -5.02
C VAL A 418 -0.32 11.16 -6.34
N ARG A 419 -1.49 11.72 -6.70
CA ARG A 419 -2.18 11.41 -7.96
C ARG A 419 -1.37 11.86 -9.17
N GLN A 420 -0.80 13.06 -9.12
CA GLN A 420 0.00 13.61 -10.21
C GLN A 420 1.22 12.74 -10.51
N ALA A 421 1.99 12.39 -9.48
CA ALA A 421 3.18 11.56 -9.62
C ALA A 421 2.84 10.16 -10.13
N THR A 422 1.84 9.51 -9.51
CA THR A 422 1.40 8.16 -9.88
C THR A 422 0.93 8.10 -11.34
N ALA A 423 0.18 9.11 -11.81
CA ALA A 423 -0.23 9.19 -13.21
C ALA A 423 0.98 9.29 -14.15
N ALA A 424 1.93 10.19 -13.85
CA ALA A 424 3.11 10.37 -14.69
C ALA A 424 4.02 9.12 -14.72
N TYR A 425 4.16 8.40 -13.61
CA TYR A 425 4.88 7.14 -13.58
C TYR A 425 4.17 6.07 -14.42
N ASN A 426 2.85 5.94 -14.31
CA ASN A 426 2.08 4.96 -15.09
C ASN A 426 2.14 5.24 -16.59
N ASP A 427 2.10 6.52 -17.00
CA ASP A 427 2.32 6.92 -18.39
C ASP A 427 3.70 6.46 -18.90
N ALA A 428 4.75 6.61 -18.08
CA ALA A 428 6.10 6.16 -18.42
C ALA A 428 6.21 4.63 -18.50
N ILE A 429 5.56 3.89 -17.60
CA ILE A 429 5.52 2.42 -17.60
C ILE A 429 4.81 1.91 -18.86
N GLU A 430 3.63 2.46 -19.18
CA GLU A 430 2.85 2.07 -20.36
C GLU A 430 3.61 2.37 -21.66
N ALA A 431 4.16 3.58 -21.79
CA ALA A 431 4.97 3.95 -22.94
C ALA A 431 6.18 3.02 -23.12
N THR A 432 6.82 2.63 -22.02
CA THR A 432 7.96 1.69 -22.03
C THR A 432 7.52 0.27 -22.43
N ALA A 433 6.35 -0.20 -21.98
CA ALA A 433 5.79 -1.49 -22.38
C ALA A 433 5.55 -1.54 -23.89
N VAL A 434 4.87 -0.52 -24.42
CA VAL A 434 4.57 -0.41 -25.86
C VAL A 434 5.85 -0.32 -26.69
N ALA A 435 6.83 0.48 -26.27
CA ALA A 435 8.08 0.66 -27.01
C ALA A 435 8.92 -0.62 -27.12
N ASN A 436 8.77 -1.55 -26.17
CA ASN A 436 9.54 -2.80 -26.12
C ASN A 436 8.69 -4.05 -26.46
N ASN A 437 7.42 -3.88 -26.82
CA ASN A 437 6.46 -4.99 -27.07
C ASN A 437 6.34 -5.95 -25.87
N LEU A 438 6.27 -5.39 -24.66
CA LEU A 438 6.11 -6.15 -23.41
C LEU A 438 4.66 -6.15 -22.96
N GLY A 439 4.29 -7.12 -22.13
CA GLY A 439 2.96 -7.15 -21.52
C GLY A 439 2.81 -6.00 -20.51
N TYR A 440 1.70 -5.29 -20.57
CA TYR A 440 1.35 -4.25 -19.59
C TYR A 440 0.25 -4.77 -18.67
N VAL A 441 0.53 -4.78 -17.37
CA VAL A 441 -0.39 -5.26 -16.34
C VAL A 441 -0.96 -4.08 -15.56
N ASP A 442 -2.28 -3.93 -15.60
CA ASP A 442 -3.00 -2.84 -14.94
C ASP A 442 -3.38 -3.21 -13.50
N ALA A 443 -2.40 -3.16 -12.60
CA ALA A 443 -2.63 -3.35 -11.17
C ALA A 443 -3.52 -2.25 -10.56
N ARG A 444 -3.53 -1.04 -11.13
CA ARG A 444 -4.44 0.03 -10.70
C ARG A 444 -5.90 -0.36 -10.90
N GLU A 445 -6.24 -0.84 -12.08
CA GLU A 445 -7.60 -1.30 -12.38
C GLU A 445 -7.97 -2.51 -11.53
N LEU A 446 -7.07 -3.49 -11.37
CA LEU A 446 -7.30 -4.66 -10.52
C LEU A 446 -7.64 -4.27 -9.07
N LEU A 447 -6.88 -3.33 -8.49
CA LEU A 447 -7.10 -2.89 -7.11
C LEU A 447 -8.36 -2.02 -6.96
N ASN A 448 -8.71 -1.23 -7.99
CA ASN A 448 -10.00 -0.53 -8.01
C ASN A 448 -11.17 -1.52 -8.01
N GLN A 449 -11.10 -2.60 -8.80
CA GLN A 449 -12.13 -3.64 -8.81
C GLN A 449 -12.27 -4.32 -7.44
N LEU A 450 -11.15 -4.55 -6.73
CA LEU A 450 -11.19 -5.06 -5.36
C LEU A 450 -11.91 -4.10 -4.39
N ALA A 451 -11.80 -2.79 -4.61
CA ALA A 451 -12.47 -1.76 -3.80
C ALA A 451 -13.94 -1.53 -4.19
N GLU A 452 -14.30 -1.69 -5.46
CA GLU A 452 -15.63 -1.35 -6.02
C GLU A 452 -16.61 -2.53 -6.12
N GLY A 453 -16.33 -3.67 -5.48
CA GLY A 453 -17.26 -4.81 -5.46
C GLY A 453 -16.58 -6.17 -5.32
N GLY A 454 -15.27 -6.22 -5.52
CA GLY A 454 -14.46 -7.40 -5.32
C GLY A 454 -14.41 -8.33 -6.52
N ILE A 455 -13.52 -9.32 -6.41
CA ILE A 455 -13.27 -10.34 -7.43
C ILE A 455 -13.84 -11.67 -6.93
N ALA A 456 -14.76 -12.24 -7.70
CA ALA A 456 -15.37 -13.52 -7.39
C ALA A 456 -14.38 -14.68 -7.63
N PHE A 457 -14.46 -15.69 -6.77
CA PHE A 457 -13.80 -16.99 -6.93
C PHE A 457 -14.75 -18.09 -6.42
N ASP A 458 -14.40 -19.36 -6.64
CA ASP A 458 -15.31 -20.50 -6.39
C ASP A 458 -15.95 -20.53 -5.00
N ALA A 459 -15.29 -19.98 -3.98
CA ALA A 459 -15.76 -20.01 -2.59
C ALA A 459 -16.14 -18.63 -2.01
N GLY A 460 -16.20 -17.56 -2.81
CA GLY A 460 -16.62 -16.25 -2.32
C GLY A 460 -16.20 -15.07 -3.18
N ILE A 461 -16.07 -13.90 -2.54
CA ILE A 461 -15.62 -12.66 -3.17
C ILE A 461 -14.43 -12.15 -2.35
N ILE A 462 -13.39 -11.70 -3.04
CA ILE A 462 -12.21 -11.05 -2.46
C ILE A 462 -12.39 -9.55 -2.64
N THR A 463 -12.34 -8.78 -1.55
CA THR A 463 -12.49 -7.32 -1.57
C THR A 463 -11.28 -6.65 -0.91
N SER A 464 -11.21 -5.32 -1.02
CA SER A 464 -10.25 -4.53 -0.26
C SER A 464 -10.63 -4.30 1.20
N GLU A 465 -11.74 -4.86 1.71
CA GLU A 465 -12.17 -4.63 3.09
C GLU A 465 -11.08 -5.07 4.07
N PHE A 466 -10.66 -4.17 4.95
CA PHE A 466 -9.54 -4.41 5.86
C PHE A 466 -9.85 -5.62 6.77
N VAL A 467 -8.88 -6.53 6.91
CA VAL A 467 -8.98 -7.80 7.65
C VAL A 467 -9.88 -8.87 7.00
N THR A 468 -11.11 -8.52 6.62
CA THR A 468 -12.17 -9.48 6.23
C THR A 468 -12.28 -9.70 4.72
N GLY A 469 -11.86 -8.73 3.90
CA GLY A 469 -11.95 -8.79 2.44
C GLY A 469 -10.95 -9.74 1.79
N GLY A 470 -9.87 -10.05 2.49
CA GLY A 470 -8.90 -11.08 2.11
C GLY A 470 -7.86 -10.66 1.08
N ALA A 471 -7.98 -9.50 0.42
CA ALA A 471 -6.95 -9.03 -0.52
C ALA A 471 -5.72 -8.45 0.18
N PHE A 472 -5.92 -7.62 1.22
CA PHE A 472 -4.85 -6.89 1.90
C PHE A 472 -4.49 -7.48 3.28
N SER A 473 -3.21 -7.40 3.61
CA SER A 473 -2.61 -7.84 4.86
C SER A 473 -2.85 -6.82 5.98
N LEU A 474 -2.39 -7.12 7.19
CA LEU A 474 -2.68 -6.34 8.40
C LEU A 474 -1.98 -4.97 8.45
N ASP A 475 -1.06 -4.68 7.54
CA ASP A 475 -0.53 -3.33 7.34
C ASP A 475 -1.43 -2.45 6.47
N GLY A 476 -2.47 -3.01 5.84
CA GLY A 476 -3.40 -2.27 4.99
C GLY A 476 -2.80 -1.77 3.68
N ILE A 477 -1.59 -2.22 3.31
CA ILE A 477 -0.85 -1.80 2.11
C ILE A 477 -0.56 -3.01 1.22
N HIS A 478 0.04 -4.05 1.80
CA HIS A 478 0.53 -5.20 1.05
C HIS A 478 -0.55 -6.28 0.88
N LEU A 479 -0.41 -7.10 -0.15
CA LEU A 479 -1.33 -8.18 -0.45
C LEU A 479 -1.12 -9.38 0.48
N THR A 480 -2.20 -10.06 0.84
CA THR A 480 -2.13 -11.39 1.48
C THR A 480 -1.65 -12.45 0.47
N PRO A 481 -1.39 -13.71 0.89
CA PRO A 481 -1.25 -14.83 -0.06
C PRO A 481 -2.38 -14.91 -1.09
N ARG A 482 -3.62 -14.69 -0.67
CA ARG A 482 -4.79 -14.67 -1.56
C ARG A 482 -4.78 -13.47 -2.52
N GLY A 483 -4.40 -12.28 -2.05
CA GLY A 483 -4.23 -11.10 -2.91
C GLY A 483 -3.14 -11.32 -3.96
N ASN A 484 -2.02 -11.95 -3.58
CA ASN A 484 -0.95 -12.32 -4.51
C ASN A 484 -1.42 -13.32 -5.58
N ALA A 485 -2.29 -14.27 -5.23
CA ALA A 485 -2.88 -15.20 -6.20
C ALA A 485 -3.78 -14.49 -7.23
N VAL A 486 -4.54 -13.48 -6.80
CA VAL A 486 -5.33 -12.61 -7.69
C VAL A 486 -4.40 -11.83 -8.63
N MET A 487 -3.34 -11.21 -8.11
CA MET A 487 -2.34 -10.51 -8.91
C MET A 487 -1.63 -11.43 -9.90
N ALA A 488 -1.25 -12.65 -9.48
CA ALA A 488 -0.65 -13.63 -10.38
C ALA A 488 -1.59 -14.01 -11.53
N ASN A 489 -2.90 -14.15 -11.27
CA ASN A 489 -3.88 -14.44 -12.30
C ASN A 489 -4.05 -13.32 -13.32
N GLU A 490 -3.98 -12.06 -12.88
CA GLU A 490 -4.00 -10.89 -13.77
C GLU A 490 -2.73 -10.84 -14.65
N ILE A 491 -1.56 -11.10 -14.06
CA ILE A 491 -0.30 -11.20 -14.81
C ILE A 491 -0.38 -12.35 -15.84
N ILE A 492 -0.91 -13.51 -15.45
CA ILE A 492 -1.10 -14.65 -16.36
C ILE A 492 -2.03 -14.30 -17.52
N GLU A 493 -3.09 -13.53 -17.29
CA GLU A 493 -4.00 -13.07 -18.34
C GLU A 493 -3.31 -12.19 -19.37
N VAL A 494 -2.49 -11.24 -18.89
CA VAL A 494 -1.67 -10.38 -19.75
C VAL A 494 -0.62 -11.20 -20.51
N ILE A 495 0.03 -12.17 -19.86
CA ILE A 495 1.00 -13.07 -20.51
C ILE A 495 0.35 -13.87 -21.63
N ASN A 496 -0.78 -14.50 -21.36
CA ASN A 496 -1.51 -15.31 -22.33
C ASN A 496 -1.94 -14.48 -23.55
N THR A 497 -2.38 -13.25 -23.31
CA THR A 497 -2.79 -12.33 -24.38
C THR A 497 -1.61 -11.80 -25.19
N THR A 498 -0.51 -11.42 -24.53
CA THR A 498 0.64 -10.77 -25.17
C THR A 498 1.49 -11.77 -25.95
N TYR A 499 1.69 -12.96 -25.40
CA TYR A 499 2.63 -13.96 -25.93
C TYR A 499 1.95 -15.16 -26.57
N ASN A 500 0.63 -15.09 -26.82
CA ASN A 500 -0.17 -16.22 -27.32
C ASN A 500 0.01 -17.50 -26.48
N ALA A 501 0.20 -17.34 -25.18
CA ALA A 501 0.43 -18.42 -24.23
C ALA A 501 -0.89 -18.97 -23.66
N GLN A 502 -0.81 -20.12 -23.01
CA GLN A 502 -1.90 -20.80 -22.31
C GLN A 502 -1.40 -21.25 -20.93
N VAL A 503 -0.86 -20.32 -20.15
CA VAL A 503 -0.48 -20.53 -18.76
C VAL A 503 -1.75 -20.60 -17.91
N PRO A 504 -1.94 -21.65 -17.08
CA PRO A 504 -3.14 -21.77 -16.26
C PRO A 504 -3.15 -20.78 -15.09
N LYS A 505 -4.33 -20.26 -14.79
CA LYS A 505 -4.60 -19.50 -13.55
C LYS A 505 -4.66 -20.42 -12.33
N VAL A 506 -4.43 -19.85 -11.15
CA VAL A 506 -4.64 -20.52 -9.86
C VAL A 506 -6.01 -20.20 -9.27
N ASN A 507 -6.51 -21.02 -8.35
CA ASN A 507 -7.71 -20.71 -7.58
C ASN A 507 -7.32 -19.88 -6.33
N PRO A 508 -7.69 -18.58 -6.23
CA PRO A 508 -7.33 -17.77 -5.06
C PRO A 508 -7.83 -18.33 -3.73
N GLY A 509 -8.89 -19.15 -3.74
CA GLY A 509 -9.46 -19.78 -2.55
C GLY A 509 -8.56 -20.78 -1.85
N THR A 510 -7.51 -21.29 -2.51
CA THR A 510 -6.54 -22.21 -1.90
C THR A 510 -5.47 -21.48 -1.09
N TYR A 511 -5.45 -20.14 -1.14
CA TYR A 511 -4.47 -19.31 -0.46
C TYR A 511 -5.06 -18.68 0.81
N GLY A 512 -4.20 -18.60 1.84
CA GLY A 512 -4.53 -18.00 3.13
C GLY A 512 -4.71 -16.49 3.08
N THR A 513 -5.16 -15.92 4.20
CA THR A 513 -5.33 -14.48 4.40
C THR A 513 -4.59 -14.06 5.69
N VAL A 514 -5.14 -13.12 6.45
CA VAL A 514 -4.64 -12.71 7.76
C VAL A 514 -4.42 -13.90 8.70
N THR A 515 -3.32 -13.86 9.45
CA THR A 515 -3.00 -14.87 10.48
C THR A 515 -3.62 -14.47 11.81
N LEU A 516 -4.32 -15.39 12.49
CA LEU A 516 -4.84 -15.17 13.84
C LEU A 516 -3.83 -15.64 14.89
N SER A 517 -3.55 -14.83 15.92
CA SER A 517 -2.76 -15.24 17.08
C SER A 517 -2.95 -14.27 18.26
N ASN A 518 -2.99 -14.81 19.48
CA ASN A 518 -2.97 -14.03 20.73
C ASN A 518 -1.59 -14.06 21.42
N GLU A 519 -0.55 -14.56 20.74
CA GLU A 519 0.84 -14.43 21.17
C GLU A 519 1.39 -13.09 20.67
N VAL A 520 1.06 -12.02 21.39
CA VAL A 520 1.32 -10.63 21.01
C VAL A 520 1.89 -9.82 22.18
N GLU A 521 2.38 -8.61 21.89
CA GLU A 521 2.98 -7.68 22.88
C GLU A 521 2.01 -7.19 23.97
#